data_AF-A0A564Y2U3-F1
#
_entry.id   AF-A0A564Y2U3-F1
#
_cell.length_a   1.000
_cell.length_b   1.000
_cell.length_c   1.000
_cell.angle_alpha   90.00
_cell.angle_beta   90.00
_cell.angle_gamma   90.00
#
_symmetry.space_group_name_H-M   'P 1'
#
loop_
_entity.id
_entity.type
_entity.pdbx_description
1 polymer ?
#
loop_
_entity_poly.entity_id
_entity_poly.type
_entity_poly.pdbx_seq_one_letter_code
_entity_poly.pdbx_strand_id
1 'polypeptide(L)'
;MGIVVIAGLVFLAVCGLTAAGVIAPWSGRFYSLWDTGYARVHIPIISSVSEHQPTTWTSFFFDLHILVTVFPAGVWFCFSELNDLRVFAILYAIFASYFAGVMVRLILTLAPIVCVLAAIAFSRLYDVYLREDALIGEENEEEAKKKRSTSREKQLYDKPSKSSEGGKQKKGKSESDAESSRGDDFLGISVRKVVVMVATFVLFLFMFHCTWVTSNAYSSPSVVLAYSGSRGERILLDDFGEAYYWLWQNTPEDAKVMSWWDYGYQIAGMANRTTLVDNNTWNNSHIALVGKAMSSNETVAFRLMQSLDVDYVLIIFGGMSGYSGDDINKFLWMVRIAQGEHPKDIHEQDYYTAQGEYRIDHMAPPAMVNSLMYKMSYYRFAEAAIDPRMPAGFDRARNSEIGVKNIQLTHLEEAFTSEHWIVRIYKVKKPVNRLIVEGTGSGKRRRASRKSSYDRRGLVGSRSKIVKGVRPPTSTV
;
A
#
# COMPACT_ATOMS: atom_id res chain seq x y z
N MET A 1 -15.33 -32.13 -33.05
CA MET A 1 -16.54 -31.40 -33.52
C MET A 1 -17.69 -31.45 -32.52
N GLY A 2 -18.16 -32.60 -32.06
CA GLY A 2 -19.29 -32.68 -31.10
C GLY A 2 -19.08 -31.88 -29.80
N ILE A 3 -17.90 -31.97 -29.19
CA ILE A 3 -17.56 -31.23 -27.95
C ILE A 3 -17.57 -29.72 -28.18
N VAL A 4 -17.06 -29.25 -29.33
CA VAL A 4 -17.02 -27.83 -29.69
C VAL A 4 -18.42 -27.27 -29.95
N VAL A 5 -19.28 -28.06 -30.60
CA VAL A 5 -20.68 -27.69 -30.85
C VAL A 5 -21.48 -27.65 -29.56
N ILE A 6 -21.28 -28.62 -28.65
CA ILE A 6 -21.93 -28.65 -27.33
C ILE A 6 -21.44 -27.48 -26.47
N ALA A 7 -20.14 -27.21 -26.44
CA ALA A 7 -19.58 -26.06 -25.71
C ALA A 7 -20.11 -24.73 -26.26
N GLY A 8 -20.23 -24.60 -27.59
CA GLY A 8 -20.83 -23.43 -28.23
C GLY A 8 -22.31 -23.24 -27.90
N LEU A 9 -23.09 -24.33 -27.89
CA LEU A 9 -24.50 -24.30 -27.49
C LEU A 9 -24.69 -23.92 -26.02
N VAL A 10 -23.86 -24.47 -25.13
CA VAL A 10 -23.88 -24.12 -23.70
C VAL A 10 -23.52 -22.65 -23.50
N PHE A 11 -22.48 -22.16 -24.19
CA PHE A 11 -22.09 -20.75 -24.13
C PHE A 11 -23.23 -19.83 -24.60
N LEU A 12 -23.86 -20.13 -25.74
CA LEU A 12 -24.99 -19.36 -26.25
C LEU A 12 -26.22 -19.42 -25.32
N ALA A 13 -26.49 -20.57 -24.71
CA ALA A 13 -27.56 -20.71 -23.73
C ALA A 13 -27.29 -19.87 -22.47
N VAL A 14 -26.07 -19.88 -21.95
CA VAL A 14 -25.67 -19.04 -20.81
C VAL A 14 -25.76 -17.57 -21.17
N CYS A 15 -25.24 -17.14 -22.33
CA CYS A 15 -25.37 -15.77 -22.80
C CYS A 15 -26.83 -15.34 -22.96
N GLY A 16 -27.68 -16.21 -23.50
CA GLY A 16 -29.12 -15.96 -23.64
C GLY A 16 -29.83 -15.82 -22.29
N LEU A 17 -29.50 -16.68 -21.31
CA LEU A 17 -30.05 -16.61 -19.96
C LEU A 17 -29.56 -15.40 -19.17
N THR A 18 -28.32 -14.97 -19.37
CA THR A 18 -27.78 -13.73 -18.81
C THR A 18 -28.44 -12.51 -19.44
N ALA A 19 -28.64 -12.50 -20.76
CA ALA A 19 -29.35 -11.42 -21.45
C ALA A 19 -30.83 -11.34 -21.06
N ALA A 20 -31.47 -12.50 -20.80
CA ALA A 20 -32.83 -12.59 -20.28
C ALA A 20 -32.95 -12.21 -18.78
N GLY A 21 -31.84 -11.93 -18.10
CA GLY A 21 -31.81 -11.50 -16.69
C GLY A 21 -32.05 -12.61 -15.67
N VAL A 22 -32.05 -13.87 -16.09
CA VAL A 22 -32.17 -15.03 -15.19
C VAL A 22 -30.86 -15.27 -14.44
N ILE A 23 -29.73 -15.01 -15.10
CA ILE A 23 -28.38 -15.08 -14.53
C ILE A 23 -27.87 -13.66 -14.29
N ALA A 24 -27.40 -13.39 -13.07
CA ALA A 24 -26.82 -12.10 -12.72
C ALA A 24 -25.55 -11.80 -13.56
N PRO A 25 -25.34 -10.55 -13.99
CA PRO A 25 -24.15 -10.16 -14.71
C PRO A 25 -22.90 -10.21 -13.84
N TRP A 26 -21.73 -10.09 -14.47
CA TRP A 26 -20.44 -10.00 -13.79
C TRP A 26 -20.44 -8.87 -12.75
N SER A 27 -19.88 -9.14 -11.58
CA SER A 27 -19.71 -8.10 -10.57
C SER A 27 -18.67 -7.07 -11.02
N GLY A 28 -18.79 -5.82 -10.57
CA GLY A 28 -17.88 -4.74 -10.97
C GLY A 28 -16.41 -5.03 -10.70
N ARG A 29 -16.08 -5.79 -9.64
CA ARG A 29 -14.69 -6.19 -9.31
C ARG A 29 -14.12 -7.20 -10.31
N PHE A 30 -14.92 -8.12 -10.85
CA PHE A 30 -14.47 -9.03 -11.89
C PHE A 30 -14.45 -8.35 -13.27
N TYR A 31 -15.45 -7.51 -13.54
CA TYR A 31 -15.52 -6.77 -14.79
C TYR A 31 -14.34 -5.80 -14.97
N SER A 32 -13.83 -5.20 -13.89
CA SER A 32 -12.66 -4.33 -13.95
C SER A 32 -11.35 -5.01 -14.36
N LEU A 33 -11.27 -6.35 -14.26
CA LEU A 33 -10.11 -7.12 -14.75
C LEU A 33 -10.15 -7.32 -16.27
N TRP A 34 -11.36 -7.21 -16.85
CA TRP A 34 -11.56 -7.28 -18.30
C TRP A 34 -11.48 -5.88 -18.91
N ASP A 35 -12.26 -4.93 -18.38
CA ASP A 35 -12.24 -3.52 -18.76
C ASP A 35 -11.55 -2.69 -17.67
N THR A 36 -10.25 -2.44 -17.88
CA THR A 36 -9.39 -1.72 -16.94
C THR A 36 -9.77 -0.25 -16.76
N GLY A 37 -10.58 0.32 -17.67
CA GLY A 37 -11.08 1.70 -17.57
C GLY A 37 -12.35 1.84 -16.74
N TYR A 38 -13.15 0.78 -16.64
CA TYR A 38 -14.48 0.81 -16.03
C TYR A 38 -14.47 1.26 -14.56
N ALA A 39 -13.56 0.71 -13.76
CA ALA A 39 -13.47 1.01 -12.33
C ALA A 39 -13.16 2.49 -12.07
N ARG A 40 -12.25 3.08 -12.85
CA ARG A 40 -11.83 4.48 -12.67
C ARG A 40 -12.96 5.48 -12.94
N VAL A 41 -13.87 5.16 -13.86
CA VAL A 41 -14.96 6.05 -14.28
C VAL A 41 -16.21 5.86 -13.43
N HIS A 42 -16.60 4.62 -13.15
CA HIS A 42 -17.90 4.32 -12.56
C HIS A 42 -17.87 3.97 -11.07
N ILE A 43 -16.75 3.46 -10.55
CA ILE A 43 -16.66 3.00 -9.16
C ILE A 43 -15.31 3.44 -8.56
N PRO A 44 -15.17 4.73 -8.19
CA PRO A 44 -13.89 5.30 -7.74
C PRO A 44 -13.31 4.57 -6.52
N ILE A 45 -14.15 3.96 -5.68
CA ILE A 45 -13.74 3.15 -4.52
C ILE A 45 -12.80 2.02 -4.94
N ILE A 46 -13.11 1.29 -6.02
CA ILE A 46 -12.26 0.18 -6.50
C ILE A 46 -10.90 0.71 -6.97
N SER A 47 -10.89 1.84 -7.69
CA SER A 47 -9.65 2.45 -8.19
C SER A 47 -8.79 3.11 -7.09
N SER A 48 -9.39 3.43 -5.95
CA SER A 48 -8.70 4.11 -4.84
C SER A 48 -7.74 3.19 -4.09
N VAL A 49 -7.95 1.88 -4.17
CA VAL A 49 -7.08 0.88 -3.53
C VAL A 49 -5.79 0.72 -4.35
N SER A 50 -4.64 0.96 -3.71
CA SER A 50 -3.33 0.86 -4.37
C SER A 50 -3.05 -0.52 -4.96
N GLU A 51 -3.56 -1.59 -4.35
CA GLU A 51 -3.41 -2.97 -4.82
C GLU A 51 -4.13 -3.27 -6.14
N HIS A 52 -5.11 -2.43 -6.52
CA HIS A 52 -5.86 -2.55 -7.76
C HIS A 52 -5.16 -1.90 -8.96
N GLN A 53 -4.02 -1.25 -8.74
CA GLN A 53 -3.23 -0.64 -9.80
C GLN A 53 -2.53 -1.71 -10.65
N PRO A 54 -2.19 -1.37 -11.92
CA PRO A 54 -1.41 -2.25 -12.78
C PRO A 54 0.02 -2.42 -12.27
N THR A 55 0.63 -3.57 -12.56
CA THR A 55 2.02 -3.89 -12.19
C THR A 55 3.00 -3.30 -13.19
N THR A 56 4.08 -2.71 -12.70
CA THR A 56 5.22 -2.34 -13.53
C THR A 56 6.19 -3.51 -13.67
N TRP A 57 7.00 -3.53 -14.74
CA TRP A 57 8.03 -4.56 -14.95
C TRP A 57 9.05 -4.64 -13.80
N THR A 58 9.31 -3.51 -13.14
CA THR A 58 10.20 -3.45 -11.98
C THR A 58 9.68 -4.28 -10.82
N SER A 59 8.36 -4.29 -10.58
CA SER A 59 7.74 -5.11 -9.54
C SER A 59 7.86 -6.60 -9.86
N PHE A 60 7.64 -7.01 -11.11
CA PHE A 60 7.85 -8.41 -11.51
C PHE A 60 9.29 -8.89 -11.25
N PHE A 61 10.29 -8.06 -11.57
CA PHE A 61 11.67 -8.41 -11.29
C PHE A 61 12.00 -8.37 -9.80
N PHE A 62 11.45 -7.40 -9.07
CA PHE A 62 11.65 -7.28 -7.62
C PHE A 62 11.10 -8.49 -6.86
N ASP A 63 9.95 -9.02 -7.28
CA ASP A 63 9.29 -10.14 -6.61
C ASP A 63 9.80 -11.52 -7.04
N LEU A 64 10.15 -11.68 -8.33
CA LEU A 64 10.46 -12.99 -8.91
C LEU A 64 11.94 -13.16 -9.31
N HIS A 65 12.74 -12.09 -9.28
CA HIS A 65 14.17 -12.08 -9.62
C HIS A 65 14.50 -12.87 -10.89
N ILE A 66 15.30 -13.93 -10.80
CA ILE A 66 15.69 -14.76 -11.96
C ILE A 66 14.52 -15.53 -12.56
N LEU A 67 13.51 -15.89 -11.76
CA LEU A 67 12.42 -16.77 -12.19
C LEU A 67 11.62 -16.14 -13.34
N VAL A 68 11.49 -14.81 -13.38
CA VAL A 68 10.80 -14.11 -14.47
C VAL A 68 11.49 -14.31 -15.83
N THR A 69 12.82 -14.45 -15.83
CA THR A 69 13.62 -14.64 -17.05
C THR A 69 13.61 -16.09 -17.54
N VAL A 70 13.54 -17.05 -16.61
CA VAL A 70 13.53 -18.49 -16.89
C VAL A 70 12.11 -18.99 -17.19
N PHE A 71 11.09 -18.26 -16.74
CA PHE A 71 9.68 -18.59 -16.92
C PHE A 71 9.29 -18.89 -18.39
N PRO A 72 9.63 -18.05 -19.40
CA PRO A 72 9.33 -18.35 -20.79
C PRO A 72 10.00 -19.64 -21.30
N ALA A 73 11.22 -19.95 -20.83
CA ALA A 73 11.90 -21.19 -21.18
C ALA A 73 11.19 -22.42 -20.60
N GLY A 74 10.68 -22.32 -19.37
CA GLY A 74 9.85 -23.35 -18.76
C GLY A 74 8.55 -23.62 -19.55
N VAL A 75 7.87 -22.55 -19.98
CA VAL A 75 6.68 -22.65 -20.85
C VAL A 75 7.04 -23.35 -22.17
N TRP A 76 8.16 -22.97 -22.79
CA TRP A 76 8.63 -23.59 -24.03
C TRP A 76 8.85 -25.10 -23.87
N PHE A 77 9.48 -25.55 -22.77
CA PHE A 77 9.65 -26.98 -22.50
C PHE A 77 8.34 -27.73 -22.29
N CYS A 78 7.32 -27.06 -21.73
CA CYS A 78 5.99 -27.64 -21.63
C CYS A 78 5.30 -27.80 -23.00
N PHE A 79 5.59 -26.92 -23.97
CA PHE A 79 5.10 -27.07 -25.34
C PHE A 79 5.79 -28.19 -26.12
N SER A 80 7.09 -28.40 -25.91
CA SER A 80 7.87 -29.43 -26.61
C SER A 80 7.43 -30.86 -26.26
N GLU A 81 6.99 -31.09 -25.03
CA GLU A 81 6.49 -32.39 -24.55
C GLU A 81 5.05 -32.22 -24.07
N LEU A 82 4.10 -32.22 -24.99
CA LEU A 82 2.68 -32.06 -24.67
C LEU A 82 2.12 -33.28 -23.91
N ASN A 83 1.48 -33.00 -22.78
CA ASN A 83 0.72 -33.93 -21.96
C ASN A 83 -0.47 -33.18 -21.35
N ASP A 84 -1.55 -33.85 -21.00
CA ASP A 84 -2.79 -33.26 -20.44
C ASP A 84 -2.48 -32.35 -19.23
N LEU A 85 -1.57 -32.79 -18.35
CA LEU A 85 -1.10 -32.01 -17.19
C LEU A 85 -0.35 -30.74 -17.59
N ARG A 86 0.42 -30.79 -18.68
CA ARG A 86 1.21 -29.64 -19.16
C ARG A 86 0.36 -28.64 -19.92
N VAL A 87 -0.68 -29.09 -20.61
CA VAL A 87 -1.70 -28.21 -21.19
C VAL A 87 -2.36 -27.36 -20.10
N PHE A 88 -2.72 -27.98 -18.97
CA PHE A 88 -3.24 -27.24 -17.81
C PHE A 88 -2.23 -26.19 -17.29
N ALA A 89 -0.96 -26.58 -17.12
CA ALA A 89 0.09 -25.67 -16.65
C ALA A 89 0.30 -24.46 -17.60
N ILE A 90 0.27 -24.69 -18.92
CA ILE A 90 0.40 -23.63 -19.94
C ILE A 90 -0.79 -22.67 -19.87
N LEU A 91 -2.02 -23.20 -19.83
CA LEU A 91 -3.22 -22.36 -19.70
C LEU A 91 -3.16 -21.52 -18.42
N TYR A 92 -2.79 -22.14 -17.30
CA TYR A 92 -2.65 -21.43 -16.03
C TYR A 92 -1.58 -20.33 -16.11
N ALA A 93 -0.42 -20.60 -16.70
CA ALA A 93 0.64 -19.62 -16.89
C ALA A 93 0.17 -18.41 -17.71
N ILE A 94 -0.51 -18.63 -18.84
CA ILE A 94 -0.99 -17.55 -19.72
C ILE A 94 -2.03 -16.68 -18.98
N PHE A 95 -3.04 -17.29 -18.38
CA PHE A 95 -4.08 -16.54 -17.67
C PHE A 95 -3.54 -15.82 -16.43
N ALA A 96 -2.70 -16.49 -15.63
CA ALA A 96 -2.11 -15.87 -14.44
C ALA A 96 -1.18 -14.70 -14.81
N SER A 97 -0.39 -14.81 -15.89
CA SER A 97 0.44 -13.71 -16.37
C SER A 97 -0.38 -12.51 -16.84
N TYR A 98 -1.51 -12.74 -17.52
CA TYR A 98 -2.43 -11.66 -17.89
C TYR A 98 -2.99 -10.94 -16.65
N PHE A 99 -3.55 -11.71 -15.71
CA PHE A 99 -4.18 -11.15 -14.52
C PHE A 99 -3.18 -10.43 -13.59
N ALA A 100 -1.98 -10.96 -13.43
CA ALA A 100 -0.91 -10.30 -12.68
C ALA A 100 -0.42 -9.02 -13.37
N GLY A 101 -0.51 -8.93 -14.71
CA GLY A 101 -0.23 -7.71 -15.46
C GLY A 101 -1.26 -6.61 -15.22
N VAL A 102 -2.53 -6.98 -15.09
CA VAL A 102 -3.63 -6.03 -14.87
C VAL A 102 -3.67 -5.52 -13.43
N MET A 103 -3.30 -6.34 -12.45
CA MET A 103 -3.49 -6.04 -11.03
C MET A 103 -2.32 -6.52 -10.15
N VAL A 104 -1.76 -5.62 -9.34
CA VAL A 104 -0.64 -5.93 -8.41
C VAL A 104 -0.95 -7.09 -7.48
N ARG A 105 -2.14 -7.12 -6.89
CA ARG A 105 -2.51 -8.19 -5.95
C ARG A 105 -2.46 -9.60 -6.55
N LEU A 106 -2.68 -9.73 -7.85
CA LEU A 106 -2.76 -11.03 -8.53
C LEU A 106 -1.37 -11.65 -8.82
N ILE A 107 -0.28 -10.93 -8.55
CA ILE A 107 1.08 -11.50 -8.60
C ILE A 107 1.26 -12.69 -7.66
N LEU A 108 0.55 -12.69 -6.52
CA LEU A 108 0.54 -13.80 -5.56
C LEU A 108 0.02 -15.10 -6.21
N THR A 109 -0.93 -15.00 -7.14
CA THR A 109 -1.46 -16.15 -7.87
C THR A 109 -0.54 -16.59 -9.02
N LEU A 110 0.27 -15.68 -9.56
CA LEU A 110 1.28 -16.01 -10.58
C LEU A 110 2.49 -16.75 -9.99
N ALA A 111 2.89 -16.43 -8.75
CA ALA A 111 4.12 -16.95 -8.16
C ALA A 111 4.22 -18.50 -8.17
N PRO A 112 3.20 -19.29 -7.81
CA PRO A 112 3.30 -20.75 -7.81
C PRO A 112 3.63 -21.35 -9.19
N ILE A 113 2.99 -20.88 -10.27
CA ILE A 113 3.22 -21.43 -11.60
C ILE A 113 4.59 -21.01 -12.16
N VAL A 114 5.04 -19.80 -11.84
CA VAL A 114 6.39 -19.34 -12.17
C VAL A 114 7.43 -20.23 -11.49
N CYS A 115 7.27 -20.55 -10.21
CA CYS A 115 8.17 -21.45 -9.50
C CYS A 115 8.21 -22.86 -10.13
N VAL A 116 7.07 -23.43 -10.49
CA VAL A 116 6.99 -24.76 -11.11
C VAL A 116 7.67 -24.77 -12.48
N LEU A 117 7.37 -23.80 -13.35
CA LEU A 117 7.93 -23.75 -14.69
C LEU A 117 9.43 -23.42 -14.68
N ALA A 118 9.87 -22.53 -13.80
CA ALA A 118 11.29 -22.27 -13.60
C ALA A 118 12.02 -23.51 -13.06
N ALA A 119 11.41 -24.25 -12.13
CA ALA A 119 11.96 -25.51 -11.63
C ALA A 119 12.09 -26.56 -12.74
N ILE A 120 11.11 -26.68 -13.65
CA ILE A 120 11.21 -27.57 -14.82
C ILE A 120 12.40 -27.16 -15.71
N ALA A 121 12.56 -25.86 -16.00
CA ALA A 121 13.65 -25.38 -16.82
C ALA A 121 15.03 -25.64 -16.18
N PHE A 122 15.19 -25.32 -14.89
CA PHE A 122 16.44 -25.63 -14.16
C PHE A 122 16.69 -27.13 -14.02
N SER A 123 15.65 -27.93 -13.77
CA SER A 123 15.78 -29.40 -13.69
C SER A 123 16.24 -29.98 -15.02
N ARG A 124 15.69 -29.51 -16.15
CA ARG A 124 16.12 -29.97 -17.48
C ARG A 124 17.55 -29.54 -17.80
N LEU A 125 17.92 -28.33 -17.42
CA LEU A 125 19.31 -27.87 -17.51
C LEU A 125 20.23 -28.83 -16.72
N TYR A 126 19.90 -29.10 -15.47
CA TYR A 126 20.68 -30.00 -14.63
C TYR A 126 20.70 -31.44 -15.14
N ASP A 127 19.56 -32.00 -15.59
CA ASP A 127 19.51 -33.36 -16.14
C ASP A 127 20.43 -33.54 -17.37
N VAL A 128 20.47 -32.55 -18.28
CA VAL A 128 21.33 -32.61 -19.47
C VAL A 128 22.80 -32.48 -19.10
N TYR A 129 23.15 -31.54 -18.23
CA TYR A 129 24.55 -31.23 -17.93
C TYR A 129 25.17 -32.09 -16.82
N LEU A 130 24.38 -32.73 -15.93
CA LEU A 130 24.89 -33.62 -14.86
C LEU A 130 24.87 -35.11 -15.22
N ARG A 131 23.91 -35.60 -16.03
CA ARG A 131 23.83 -37.05 -16.32
C ARG A 131 24.94 -37.55 -17.25
N GLU A 132 25.40 -36.72 -18.17
CA GLU A 132 26.50 -37.12 -19.07
C GLU A 132 27.83 -37.28 -18.32
N ASP A 133 28.06 -36.50 -17.25
CA ASP A 133 29.23 -36.66 -16.38
C ASP A 133 29.20 -37.98 -15.59
N ALA A 134 28.01 -38.46 -15.22
CA ALA A 134 27.84 -39.75 -14.53
C ALA A 134 28.14 -40.94 -15.46
N LEU A 135 27.68 -40.89 -16.72
CA LEU A 135 27.94 -41.91 -17.73
C LEU A 135 29.44 -41.99 -18.10
N ILE A 136 30.10 -40.84 -18.25
CA ILE A 136 31.55 -40.78 -18.52
C ILE A 136 32.37 -41.25 -17.30
N GLY A 137 31.88 -41.01 -16.07
CA GLY A 137 32.49 -41.54 -14.84
C GLY A 137 32.47 -43.07 -14.78
N GLU A 138 31.33 -43.68 -15.13
CA GLU A 138 31.16 -45.14 -15.17
C GLU A 138 32.01 -45.79 -16.28
N GLU A 139 32.07 -45.20 -17.48
CA GLU A 139 32.91 -45.69 -18.59
C GLU A 139 34.41 -45.66 -18.25
N ASN A 140 34.88 -44.60 -17.58
CA ASN A 140 36.27 -44.48 -17.14
C ASN A 140 36.63 -45.49 -16.04
N GLU A 141 35.70 -45.82 -15.13
CA GLU A 141 35.89 -46.87 -14.13
C GLU A 141 35.92 -48.28 -14.72
N GLU A 142 35.08 -48.57 -15.72
CA GLU A 142 35.12 -49.85 -16.44
C GLU A 142 36.40 -50.02 -17.26
N GLU A 143 36.89 -48.96 -17.93
CA GLU A 143 38.18 -48.97 -18.61
C GLU A 143 39.36 -49.21 -17.65
N ALA A 144 39.32 -48.60 -16.46
CA ALA A 144 40.33 -48.79 -15.43
C ALA A 144 40.32 -50.22 -14.86
N LYS A 145 39.14 -50.87 -14.75
CA LYS A 145 39.02 -52.29 -14.38
C LYS A 145 39.55 -53.23 -15.47
N LYS A 146 39.29 -52.95 -16.76
CA LYS A 146 39.84 -53.71 -17.90
C LYS A 146 41.37 -53.61 -18.03
N LYS A 147 41.95 -52.43 -17.77
CA LYS A 147 43.42 -52.24 -17.74
C LYS A 147 44.08 -52.96 -16.57
N ARG A 148 43.40 -53.05 -15.41
CA ARG A 148 43.87 -53.83 -14.25
C ARG A 148 43.82 -55.35 -14.47
N SER A 149 42.84 -55.89 -15.19
CA SER A 149 42.77 -57.32 -15.48
C SER A 149 43.82 -57.78 -16.49
N THR A 150 44.04 -57.01 -17.57
CA THR A 150 45.06 -57.30 -18.60
C THR A 150 46.50 -57.18 -18.09
N SER A 151 46.75 -56.29 -17.13
CA SER A 151 48.06 -56.15 -16.49
C SER A 151 48.42 -57.35 -15.60
N ARG A 152 47.42 -58.03 -15.03
CA ARG A 152 47.60 -59.19 -14.15
C ARG A 152 47.89 -60.48 -14.93
N GLU A 153 47.43 -60.56 -16.18
CA GLU A 153 47.63 -61.72 -17.06
C GLU A 153 49.03 -61.72 -17.72
N LYS A 154 49.61 -60.54 -17.97
CA LYS A 154 50.98 -60.40 -18.54
C LYS A 154 52.13 -60.70 -17.56
N GLN A 155 51.87 -60.82 -16.25
CA GLN A 155 52.91 -61.13 -15.26
C GLN A 155 53.15 -62.64 -15.04
N LEU A 156 52.45 -63.53 -15.77
CA LEU A 156 52.54 -64.98 -15.54
C LEU A 156 53.54 -65.75 -16.44
N TYR A 157 54.14 -65.12 -17.45
CA TYR A 157 55.10 -65.79 -18.35
C TYR A 157 56.28 -64.88 -18.71
N ASP A 158 57.37 -64.98 -17.95
CA ASP A 158 58.70 -64.51 -18.37
C ASP A 158 59.70 -65.69 -18.34
N LYS A 159 60.26 -66.03 -19.51
CA LYS A 159 61.46 -66.88 -19.65
C LYS A 159 62.62 -66.01 -20.15
N PRO A 160 63.84 -66.14 -19.60
CA PRO A 160 64.93 -65.22 -19.90
C PRO A 160 65.83 -65.75 -21.04
N SER A 161 66.38 -64.86 -21.87
CA SER A 161 67.84 -64.75 -22.08
C SER A 161 68.29 -63.77 -23.19
N LYS A 162 69.36 -63.04 -22.84
CA LYS A 162 70.57 -62.70 -23.61
C LYS A 162 70.54 -61.70 -24.80
N SER A 163 71.10 -60.53 -24.46
CA SER A 163 72.28 -59.85 -25.05
C SER A 163 72.32 -59.37 -26.51
N SER A 164 72.78 -58.11 -26.59
CA SER A 164 73.61 -57.41 -27.59
C SER A 164 72.95 -56.66 -28.75
N GLU A 165 73.25 -55.35 -28.73
CA GLU A 165 73.60 -54.45 -29.83
C GLU A 165 72.68 -54.25 -31.04
N GLY A 166 72.31 -52.98 -31.22
CA GLY A 166 72.66 -52.26 -32.45
C GLY A 166 71.61 -52.18 -33.56
N GLY A 167 71.12 -50.95 -33.81
CA GLY A 167 71.04 -50.42 -35.17
C GLY A 167 69.70 -50.40 -35.91
N LYS A 168 69.23 -49.16 -36.14
CA LYS A 168 68.60 -48.61 -37.37
C LYS A 168 67.27 -49.16 -37.92
N GLN A 169 66.26 -48.26 -37.83
CA GLN A 169 65.36 -47.77 -38.90
C GLN A 169 64.78 -48.75 -39.94
N LYS A 170 63.44 -48.83 -40.01
CA LYS A 170 62.64 -48.20 -41.11
C LYS A 170 61.11 -48.36 -40.94
N LYS A 171 60.46 -47.19 -40.99
CA LYS A 171 59.18 -46.79 -41.62
C LYS A 171 58.16 -47.83 -42.09
N GLY A 172 56.92 -47.52 -41.71
CA GLY A 172 55.65 -47.74 -42.41
C GLY A 172 54.58 -48.11 -41.38
N LYS A 173 53.35 -47.60 -41.31
CA LYS A 173 52.57 -46.53 -41.95
C LYS A 173 51.20 -46.57 -41.21
N SER A 174 50.47 -45.45 -41.11
CA SER A 174 49.07 -45.32 -40.64
C SER A 174 48.73 -45.73 -39.19
N GLU A 175 48.62 -44.74 -38.32
CA GLU A 175 47.51 -44.63 -37.36
C GLU A 175 47.33 -43.14 -37.02
N SER A 176 46.90 -42.38 -38.02
CA SER A 176 46.58 -40.96 -37.93
C SER A 176 45.07 -40.79 -37.91
N ASP A 177 44.38 -41.34 -36.91
CA ASP A 177 42.92 -41.17 -36.73
C ASP A 177 42.47 -41.26 -35.24
N ALA A 178 43.38 -41.23 -34.26
CA ALA A 178 43.03 -41.39 -32.84
C ALA A 178 43.35 -40.18 -31.94
N GLU A 179 43.84 -39.07 -32.50
CA GLU A 179 44.35 -37.94 -31.71
C GLU A 179 43.56 -36.63 -31.88
N SER A 180 42.54 -36.57 -32.74
CA SER A 180 41.71 -35.37 -32.94
C SER A 180 40.41 -35.34 -32.11
N SER A 181 40.00 -36.43 -31.47
CA SER A 181 38.74 -36.49 -30.70
C SER A 181 38.89 -36.19 -29.19
N ARG A 182 40.11 -36.23 -28.63
CA ARG A 182 40.34 -35.98 -27.20
C ARG A 182 40.37 -34.50 -26.78
N GLY A 183 40.63 -33.60 -27.72
CA GLY A 183 40.72 -32.15 -27.46
C GLY A 183 39.37 -31.46 -27.35
N ASP A 184 38.40 -31.85 -28.19
CA ASP A 184 37.05 -31.29 -28.20
C ASP A 184 36.22 -31.77 -27.00
N ASP A 185 36.43 -33.01 -26.54
CA ASP A 185 35.76 -33.55 -25.35
C ASP A 185 36.22 -32.87 -24.04
N PHE A 186 37.50 -32.49 -23.93
CA PHE A 186 38.01 -31.79 -22.75
C PHE A 186 37.44 -30.37 -22.63
N LEU A 187 37.36 -29.65 -23.75
CA LEU A 187 36.69 -28.35 -23.84
C LEU A 187 35.19 -28.47 -23.53
N GLY A 188 34.53 -29.51 -24.04
CA GLY A 188 33.13 -29.83 -23.71
C GLY A 188 32.90 -30.04 -22.21
N ILE A 189 33.74 -30.83 -21.54
CA ILE A 189 33.66 -31.09 -20.08
C ILE A 189 33.89 -29.79 -19.27
N SER A 190 34.84 -28.96 -19.66
CA SER A 190 35.06 -27.65 -19.02
C SER A 190 33.87 -26.72 -19.17
N VAL A 191 33.26 -26.64 -20.36
CA VAL A 191 32.08 -25.80 -20.61
C VAL A 191 30.87 -26.28 -19.78
N ARG A 192 30.64 -27.59 -19.69
CA ARG A 192 29.54 -28.17 -18.90
C ARG A 192 29.65 -27.84 -17.42
N LYS A 193 30.84 -28.01 -16.83
CA LYS A 193 31.11 -27.64 -15.44
C LYS A 193 30.90 -26.15 -15.19
N VAL A 194 31.30 -25.30 -16.15
CA VAL A 194 31.06 -23.85 -16.08
C VAL A 194 29.56 -23.55 -16.11
N VAL A 195 28.77 -24.18 -16.97
CA VAL A 195 27.31 -23.98 -17.04
C VAL A 195 26.62 -24.37 -15.73
N VAL A 196 26.96 -25.54 -15.17
CA VAL A 196 26.40 -25.99 -13.88
C VAL A 196 26.80 -25.06 -12.73
N MET A 197 28.07 -24.60 -12.71
CA MET A 197 28.55 -23.63 -11.73
C MET A 197 27.80 -22.30 -11.83
N VAL A 198 27.62 -21.77 -13.04
CA VAL A 198 26.89 -20.52 -13.28
C VAL A 198 25.42 -20.66 -12.87
N ALA A 199 24.74 -21.74 -13.25
CA ALA A 199 23.36 -21.99 -12.86
C ALA A 199 23.21 -22.04 -11.33
N THR A 200 24.12 -22.74 -10.65
CA THR A 200 24.13 -22.84 -9.19
C THR A 200 24.42 -21.49 -8.52
N PHE A 201 25.35 -20.72 -9.07
CA PHE A 201 25.65 -19.37 -8.59
C PHE A 201 24.44 -18.43 -8.73
N VAL A 202 23.71 -18.51 -9.84
CA VAL A 202 22.47 -17.74 -10.05
C VAL A 202 21.39 -18.11 -9.02
N LEU A 203 21.25 -19.39 -8.66
CA LEU A 203 20.33 -19.80 -7.58
C LEU A 203 20.75 -19.24 -6.21
N PHE A 204 22.06 -19.12 -5.97
CA PHE A 204 22.57 -18.50 -4.76
C PHE A 204 22.29 -16.99 -4.71
N LEU A 205 22.41 -16.28 -5.84
CA LEU A 205 21.99 -14.88 -5.96
C LEU A 205 20.48 -14.72 -5.72
N PHE A 206 19.67 -15.65 -6.23
CA PHE A 206 18.22 -15.66 -5.98
C PHE A 206 17.91 -15.75 -4.48
N MET A 207 18.58 -16.64 -3.74
CA MET A 207 18.40 -16.76 -2.29
C MET A 207 18.77 -15.46 -1.54
N PHE A 208 19.88 -14.82 -1.93
CA PHE A 208 20.27 -13.53 -1.35
C PHE A 208 19.26 -12.43 -1.64
N HIS A 209 18.81 -12.33 -2.89
CA HIS A 209 17.79 -11.35 -3.29
C HIS A 209 16.50 -11.53 -2.48
N CYS A 210 15.97 -12.75 -2.40
CA CYS A 210 14.76 -13.04 -1.63
C CYS A 210 14.91 -12.69 -0.15
N THR A 211 16.07 -12.99 0.46
CA THR A 211 16.36 -12.66 1.86
C THR A 211 16.43 -11.14 2.07
N TRP A 212 17.12 -10.43 1.17
CA TRP A 212 17.27 -8.98 1.24
C TRP A 212 15.95 -8.24 1.03
N VAL A 213 15.16 -8.65 0.03
CA VAL A 213 13.83 -8.08 -0.25
C VAL A 213 12.88 -8.32 0.92
N THR A 214 12.84 -9.54 1.45
CA THR A 214 11.97 -9.87 2.59
C THR A 214 12.31 -9.00 3.81
N SER A 215 13.59 -8.87 4.12
CA SER A 215 14.09 -8.13 5.29
C SER A 215 13.91 -6.60 5.19
N ASN A 216 14.08 -6.02 4.00
CA ASN A 216 14.09 -4.56 3.85
C ASN A 216 12.76 -3.97 3.34
N ALA A 217 11.99 -4.71 2.54
CA ALA A 217 10.78 -4.18 1.92
C ALA A 217 9.50 -4.72 2.54
N TYR A 218 9.41 -6.04 2.76
CA TYR A 218 8.16 -6.66 3.20
C TYR A 218 7.99 -6.73 4.73
N SER A 219 9.08 -6.80 5.50
CA SER A 219 9.01 -6.83 6.98
C SER A 219 8.96 -5.44 7.62
N SER A 220 7.92 -4.67 7.32
CA SER A 220 7.66 -3.35 7.93
C SER A 220 6.26 -3.29 8.57
N PRO A 221 6.12 -3.04 9.89
CA PRO A 221 4.82 -2.89 10.52
C PRO A 221 4.15 -1.57 10.10
N SER A 222 2.82 -1.61 9.89
CA SER A 222 2.03 -0.43 9.51
C SER A 222 1.40 0.31 10.69
N VAL A 223 1.38 -0.29 11.88
CA VAL A 223 0.83 0.32 13.11
C VAL A 223 1.88 1.19 13.80
N VAL A 224 3.09 0.65 13.98
CA VAL A 224 4.21 1.38 14.56
C VAL A 224 5.10 1.87 13.43
N LEU A 225 5.20 3.18 13.27
CA LEU A 225 6.03 3.77 12.23
C LEU A 225 7.48 3.80 12.71
N ALA A 226 8.42 3.35 11.87
CA ALA A 226 9.84 3.43 12.16
C ALA A 226 10.51 4.47 11.25
N TYR A 227 11.25 5.41 11.84
CA TYR A 227 12.08 6.36 11.12
C TYR A 227 13.55 6.21 11.52
N SER A 228 14.45 6.36 10.55
CA SER A 228 15.89 6.39 10.79
C SER A 228 16.33 7.83 11.00
N GLY A 229 16.69 8.18 12.24
CA GLY A 229 17.25 9.48 12.58
C GLY A 229 18.57 9.76 11.84
N SER A 230 19.04 11.02 11.86
CA SER A 230 20.25 11.41 11.10
C SER A 230 21.54 10.68 11.51
N ARG A 231 21.54 10.05 12.69
CA ARG A 231 22.64 9.25 13.24
C ARG A 231 22.46 7.74 13.07
N GLY A 232 21.46 7.28 12.31
CA GLY A 232 21.16 5.87 12.11
C GLY A 232 20.39 5.19 13.25
N GLU A 233 19.96 5.95 14.26
CA GLU A 233 19.07 5.45 15.31
C GLU A 233 17.67 5.18 14.74
N ARG A 234 17.07 4.05 15.12
CA ARG A 234 15.69 3.71 14.74
C ARG A 234 14.75 4.24 15.81
N ILE A 235 14.05 5.33 15.48
CA ILE A 235 13.00 5.90 16.31
C ILE A 235 11.67 5.24 15.92
N LEU A 236 10.95 4.72 16.89
CA LEU A 236 9.63 4.14 16.70
C LEU A 236 8.57 5.13 17.19
N LEU A 237 7.60 5.42 16.34
CA LEU A 237 6.46 6.28 16.62
C LEU A 237 5.22 5.38 16.76
N ASP A 238 4.62 5.36 17.95
CA ASP A 238 3.42 4.57 18.25
C ASP A 238 2.20 5.47 18.56
N ASP A 239 2.04 6.52 17.76
CA ASP A 239 0.92 7.46 17.87
C ASP A 239 -0.45 6.78 17.62
N PHE A 240 -0.49 5.75 16.77
CA PHE A 240 -1.71 4.98 16.51
C PHE A 240 -2.14 4.20 17.75
N GLY A 241 -1.21 3.47 18.38
CA GLY A 241 -1.47 2.73 19.61
C GLY A 241 -1.92 3.68 20.74
N GLU A 242 -1.21 4.80 20.90
CA GLU A 242 -1.55 5.84 21.89
C GLU A 242 -2.98 6.36 21.72
N ALA A 243 -3.33 6.79 20.51
CA ALA A 243 -4.62 7.40 20.22
C ALA A 243 -5.78 6.39 20.35
N TYR A 244 -5.61 5.17 19.85
CA TYR A 244 -6.61 4.12 19.98
C TYR A 244 -6.79 3.69 21.44
N TYR A 245 -5.72 3.65 22.22
CA TYR A 245 -5.79 3.34 23.64
C TYR A 245 -6.49 4.44 24.45
N TRP A 246 -6.21 5.71 24.14
CA TRP A 246 -6.96 6.84 24.72
C TRP A 246 -8.45 6.75 24.41
N LEU A 247 -8.79 6.46 23.14
CA LEU A 247 -10.17 6.32 22.72
C LEU A 247 -10.86 5.18 23.48
N TRP A 248 -10.16 4.08 23.75
CA TRP A 248 -10.67 2.94 24.52
C TRP A 248 -10.92 3.25 26.00
N GLN A 249 -10.02 3.99 26.66
CA GLN A 249 -10.08 4.21 28.11
C GLN A 249 -10.86 5.48 28.51
N ASN A 250 -10.93 6.49 27.63
CA ASN A 250 -11.41 7.82 27.99
C ASN A 250 -12.77 8.20 27.37
N THR A 251 -13.38 7.32 26.56
CA THR A 251 -14.69 7.57 25.95
C THR A 251 -15.76 6.59 26.44
N PRO A 252 -17.06 6.94 26.37
CA PRO A 252 -18.15 5.98 26.63
C PRO A 252 -18.06 4.74 25.75
N GLU A 253 -18.54 3.58 26.23
CA GLU A 253 -18.50 2.32 25.47
C GLU A 253 -19.37 2.36 24.20
N ASP A 254 -20.46 3.12 24.24
CA ASP A 254 -21.41 3.34 23.14
C ASP A 254 -20.99 4.46 22.18
N ALA A 255 -19.82 5.09 22.42
CA ALA A 255 -19.35 6.20 21.61
C ALA A 255 -19.12 5.78 20.15
N LYS A 256 -19.64 6.59 19.22
CA LYS A 256 -19.54 6.35 17.78
C LYS A 256 -18.45 7.21 17.17
N VAL A 257 -17.52 6.57 16.49
CA VAL A 257 -16.35 7.19 15.89
C VAL A 257 -16.49 7.22 14.38
N MET A 258 -16.44 8.42 13.80
CA MET A 258 -16.38 8.63 12.36
C MET A 258 -14.93 8.77 11.93
N SER A 259 -14.50 7.93 10.99
CA SER A 259 -13.18 7.95 10.37
C SER A 259 -13.28 7.59 8.89
N TRP A 260 -12.18 7.73 8.15
CA TRP A 260 -12.10 7.11 6.83
C TRP A 260 -12.13 5.58 6.92
N TRP A 261 -12.55 4.91 5.83
CA TRP A 261 -12.85 3.47 5.82
C TRP A 261 -11.63 2.58 6.03
N ASP A 262 -10.43 3.04 5.64
CA ASP A 262 -9.15 2.37 5.84
C ASP A 262 -8.93 1.95 7.30
N TYR A 263 -9.38 2.79 8.25
CA TYR A 263 -9.07 2.66 9.68
C TYR A 263 -10.15 1.90 10.45
N GLY A 264 -11.29 1.56 9.82
CA GLY A 264 -12.45 1.01 10.52
C GLY A 264 -12.17 -0.26 11.32
N TYR A 265 -11.38 -1.19 10.77
CA TYR A 265 -10.97 -2.40 11.48
C TYR A 265 -9.98 -2.14 12.60
N GLN A 266 -9.07 -1.17 12.44
CA GLN A 266 -8.10 -0.82 13.48
C GLN A 266 -8.80 -0.21 14.69
N ILE A 267 -9.73 0.71 14.47
CA ILE A 267 -10.51 1.34 15.54
C ILE A 267 -11.38 0.29 16.25
N ALA A 268 -12.10 -0.54 15.50
CA ALA A 268 -12.93 -1.59 16.11
C ALA A 268 -12.09 -2.61 16.90
N GLY A 269 -10.91 -2.99 16.39
CA GLY A 269 -10.05 -3.98 17.03
C GLY A 269 -9.23 -3.46 18.21
N MET A 270 -8.63 -2.27 18.09
CA MET A 270 -7.72 -1.70 19.10
C MET A 270 -8.42 -0.76 20.07
N ALA A 271 -9.28 0.14 19.56
CA ALA A 271 -10.00 1.09 20.40
C ALA A 271 -11.28 0.50 21.00
N ASN A 272 -11.77 -0.63 20.48
CA ASN A 272 -13.01 -1.28 20.88
C ASN A 272 -14.19 -0.28 20.93
N ARG A 273 -14.41 0.43 19.82
CA ARG A 273 -15.50 1.41 19.65
C ARG A 273 -16.27 1.18 18.37
N THR A 274 -17.51 1.67 18.37
CA THR A 274 -18.39 1.57 17.20
C THR A 274 -17.91 2.50 16.10
N THR A 275 -17.63 1.95 14.92
CA THR A 275 -17.27 2.72 13.72
C THR A 275 -18.45 2.81 12.76
N LEU A 276 -18.58 3.94 12.07
CA LEU A 276 -19.65 4.13 11.07
C LEU A 276 -19.38 3.38 9.76
N VAL A 277 -18.12 3.35 9.35
CA VAL A 277 -17.67 2.82 8.07
C VAL A 277 -16.49 1.89 8.31
N ASP A 278 -16.45 0.79 7.54
CA ASP A 278 -15.46 -0.27 7.66
C ASP A 278 -14.70 -0.53 6.35
N ASN A 279 -13.68 -1.39 6.45
CA ASN A 279 -12.77 -1.71 5.34
C ASN A 279 -13.40 -2.71 4.33
N ASN A 280 -14.58 -3.28 4.62
CA ASN A 280 -15.24 -4.24 3.72
C ASN A 280 -15.88 -3.55 2.51
N THR A 281 -16.25 -2.27 2.65
CA THR A 281 -16.78 -1.41 1.57
C THR A 281 -18.00 -1.98 0.82
N TRP A 282 -18.93 -2.60 1.55
CA TRP A 282 -20.14 -3.19 0.94
C TRP A 282 -21.24 -2.17 0.63
N ASN A 283 -21.27 -1.03 1.35
CA ASN A 283 -22.26 0.05 1.17
C ASN A 283 -21.57 1.36 0.76
N ASN A 284 -21.52 1.60 -0.55
CA ASN A 284 -20.83 2.77 -1.13
C ASN A 284 -21.49 4.10 -0.74
N SER A 285 -22.82 4.14 -0.70
CA SER A 285 -23.55 5.36 -0.35
C SER A 285 -23.29 5.80 1.09
N HIS A 286 -23.07 4.86 2.02
CA HIS A 286 -22.68 5.21 3.40
C HIS A 286 -21.26 5.80 3.47
N ILE A 287 -20.31 5.24 2.70
CA ILE A 287 -18.95 5.80 2.57
C ILE A 287 -19.01 7.20 1.95
N ALA A 288 -19.86 7.39 0.93
CA ALA A 288 -20.04 8.69 0.27
C ALA A 288 -20.61 9.75 1.23
N LEU A 289 -21.48 9.38 2.18
CA LEU A 289 -21.95 10.30 3.22
C LEU A 289 -20.81 10.75 4.15
N VAL A 290 -19.94 9.84 4.56
CA VAL A 290 -18.74 10.19 5.36
C VAL A 290 -17.78 11.05 4.53
N GLY A 291 -17.52 10.68 3.28
CA GLY A 291 -16.70 11.48 2.36
C GLY A 291 -17.26 12.89 2.17
N LYS A 292 -18.59 13.01 2.04
CA LYS A 292 -19.30 14.30 1.95
C LYS A 292 -19.18 15.10 3.24
N ALA A 293 -19.30 14.48 4.41
CA ALA A 293 -19.10 15.15 5.68
C ALA A 293 -17.66 15.69 5.83
N MET A 294 -16.66 14.92 5.43
CA MET A 294 -15.24 15.32 5.51
C MET A 294 -14.87 16.44 4.53
N SER A 295 -15.49 16.47 3.36
CA SER A 295 -15.16 17.43 2.29
C SER A 295 -16.05 18.69 2.26
N SER A 296 -17.20 18.68 2.94
CA SER A 296 -18.10 19.83 3.06
C SER A 296 -17.61 20.87 4.10
N ASN A 297 -18.29 22.03 4.13
CA ASN A 297 -18.09 23.00 5.20
C ASN A 297 -18.57 22.47 6.57
N GLU A 298 -18.12 23.12 7.65
CA GLU A 298 -18.41 22.70 9.03
C GLU A 298 -19.92 22.62 9.34
N THR A 299 -20.74 23.53 8.81
CA THR A 299 -22.19 23.56 9.08
C THR A 299 -22.91 22.37 8.43
N VAL A 300 -22.61 22.06 7.17
CA VAL A 300 -23.20 20.90 6.47
C VAL A 300 -22.69 19.62 7.09
N ALA A 301 -21.39 19.53 7.36
CA ALA A 301 -20.80 18.38 8.00
C ALA A 301 -21.39 18.12 9.40
N PHE A 302 -21.63 19.17 10.18
CA PHE A 302 -22.26 19.05 11.50
C PHE A 302 -23.68 18.48 11.41
N ARG A 303 -24.48 18.88 10.42
CA ARG A 303 -25.82 18.30 10.20
C ARG A 303 -25.74 16.81 9.86
N LEU A 304 -24.77 16.42 9.03
CA LEU A 304 -24.54 15.02 8.67
C LEU A 304 -24.10 14.21 9.89
N MET A 305 -23.12 14.70 10.65
CA MET A 305 -22.65 14.07 11.90
C MET A 305 -23.79 13.91 12.92
N GLN A 306 -24.66 14.90 13.07
CA GLN A 306 -25.86 14.81 13.92
C GLN A 306 -26.86 13.76 13.40
N SER A 307 -27.08 13.69 12.09
CA SER A 307 -28.00 12.70 11.50
C SER A 307 -27.52 11.26 11.62
N LEU A 308 -26.19 11.07 11.68
CA LEU A 308 -25.53 9.77 11.85
C LEU A 308 -25.19 9.47 13.31
N ASP A 309 -25.55 10.37 14.24
CA ASP A 309 -25.30 10.25 15.69
C ASP A 309 -23.81 10.03 16.01
N VAL A 310 -22.94 10.86 15.44
CA VAL A 310 -21.48 10.78 15.64
C VAL A 310 -21.06 11.56 16.89
N ASP A 311 -20.29 10.92 17.77
CA ASP A 311 -19.72 11.55 18.97
C ASP A 311 -18.30 12.06 18.74
N TYR A 312 -17.47 11.26 18.07
CA TYR A 312 -16.06 11.54 17.85
C TYR A 312 -15.70 11.41 16.37
N VAL A 313 -14.75 12.24 15.93
CA VAL A 313 -14.18 12.22 14.59
C VAL A 313 -12.70 11.99 14.71
N LEU A 314 -12.19 10.94 14.06
CA LEU A 314 -10.77 10.62 14.03
C LEU A 314 -10.22 10.93 12.63
N ILE A 315 -9.14 11.69 12.60
CA ILE A 315 -8.39 11.98 11.38
C ILE A 315 -6.90 11.73 11.60
N ILE A 316 -6.20 11.42 10.51
CA ILE A 316 -4.75 11.26 10.50
C ILE A 316 -4.09 12.42 9.77
N PHE A 317 -3.15 13.06 10.45
CA PHE A 317 -2.45 14.24 9.99
C PHE A 317 -0.93 14.02 10.03
N GLY A 318 -0.30 13.98 8.86
CA GLY A 318 1.13 13.70 8.75
C GLY A 318 2.00 14.95 8.65
N GLY A 319 1.43 16.16 8.76
CA GLY A 319 2.16 17.39 8.45
C GLY A 319 3.33 17.71 9.40
N MET A 320 3.26 17.26 10.66
CA MET A 320 4.34 17.45 11.63
C MET A 320 5.45 16.39 11.52
N SER A 321 5.06 15.12 11.38
CA SER A 321 5.98 13.99 11.29
C SER A 321 6.57 13.80 9.88
N GLY A 322 5.94 14.34 8.85
CA GLY A 322 6.28 14.06 7.44
C GLY A 322 5.67 12.74 6.94
N TYR A 323 4.66 12.21 7.62
CA TYR A 323 3.98 10.98 7.21
C TYR A 323 3.13 11.21 5.95
N SER A 324 3.45 10.52 4.86
CA SER A 324 2.77 10.69 3.57
C SER A 324 1.40 10.00 3.48
N GLY A 325 1.13 9.01 4.35
CA GLY A 325 -0.13 8.26 4.37
C GLY A 325 -1.28 8.98 5.09
N ASP A 326 -1.26 10.31 5.13
CA ASP A 326 -2.23 11.14 5.84
C ASP A 326 -3.56 11.31 5.08
N ASP A 327 -4.59 11.78 5.79
CA ASP A 327 -5.92 11.94 5.20
C ASP A 327 -5.99 13.07 4.17
N ILE A 328 -5.03 14.01 4.17
CA ILE A 328 -5.01 15.08 3.18
C ILE A 328 -4.54 14.57 1.81
N ASN A 329 -3.58 13.64 1.76
CA ASN A 329 -3.20 13.01 0.49
C ASN A 329 -4.31 12.09 -0.05
N LYS A 330 -5.13 11.51 0.84
CA LYS A 330 -6.31 10.70 0.46
C LYS A 330 -7.56 11.53 0.20
N PHE A 331 -7.57 12.80 0.58
CA PHE A 331 -8.76 13.66 0.59
C PHE A 331 -9.50 13.71 -0.75
N LEU A 332 -8.74 13.73 -1.84
CA LEU A 332 -9.31 13.78 -3.19
C LEU A 332 -10.12 12.52 -3.53
N TRP A 333 -9.76 11.36 -2.97
CA TRP A 333 -10.58 10.15 -3.08
C TRP A 333 -11.90 10.30 -2.33
N MET A 334 -11.89 10.93 -1.15
CA MET A 334 -13.11 11.24 -0.40
C MET A 334 -14.05 12.12 -1.23
N VAL A 335 -13.51 13.14 -1.89
CA VAL A 335 -14.25 14.04 -2.79
C VAL A 335 -14.83 13.28 -3.99
N ARG A 336 -14.04 12.44 -4.67
CA ARG A 336 -14.50 11.65 -5.83
C ARG A 336 -15.63 10.67 -5.47
N ILE A 337 -15.50 9.99 -4.34
CA ILE A 337 -16.50 9.05 -3.85
C ILE A 337 -17.78 9.79 -3.48
N ALA A 338 -17.67 10.93 -2.80
CA ALA A 338 -18.81 11.78 -2.46
C ALA A 338 -19.50 12.36 -3.71
N GLN A 339 -18.73 12.82 -4.71
CA GLN A 339 -19.25 13.34 -5.97
C GLN A 339 -20.01 12.28 -6.78
N GLY A 340 -19.58 11.01 -6.74
CA GLY A 340 -20.24 9.91 -7.44
C GLY A 340 -21.70 9.73 -7.03
N GLU A 341 -22.00 9.83 -5.73
CA GLU A 341 -23.35 9.67 -5.17
C GLU A 341 -24.10 11.01 -5.02
N HIS A 342 -23.37 12.10 -4.77
CA HIS A 342 -23.91 13.44 -4.52
C HIS A 342 -23.32 14.51 -5.46
N PRO A 343 -23.55 14.40 -6.78
CA PRO A 343 -22.90 15.27 -7.77
C PRO A 343 -23.37 16.72 -7.73
N LYS A 344 -24.48 17.02 -7.04
CA LYS A 344 -25.02 18.39 -6.92
C LYS A 344 -24.36 19.22 -5.82
N ASP A 345 -23.78 18.54 -4.82
CA ASP A 345 -23.29 19.19 -3.60
C ASP A 345 -21.77 19.38 -3.63
N ILE A 346 -21.04 18.44 -4.24
CA ILE A 346 -19.59 18.39 -4.24
C ILE A 346 -19.07 18.17 -5.65
N HIS A 347 -18.12 19.01 -6.07
CA HIS A 347 -17.42 18.87 -7.34
C HIS A 347 -15.91 18.82 -7.11
N GLU A 348 -15.22 17.84 -7.71
CA GLU A 348 -13.76 17.72 -7.59
C GLU A 348 -13.02 18.99 -8.04
N GLN A 349 -13.53 19.67 -9.07
CA GLN A 349 -12.90 20.86 -9.64
C GLN A 349 -12.80 22.03 -8.64
N ASP A 350 -13.71 22.11 -7.66
CA ASP A 350 -13.72 23.20 -6.67
C ASP A 350 -12.51 23.14 -5.71
N TYR A 351 -11.85 21.98 -5.61
CA TYR A 351 -10.70 21.75 -4.73
C TYR A 351 -9.35 21.95 -5.44
N TYR A 352 -9.35 22.26 -6.74
CA TYR A 352 -8.15 22.65 -7.47
C TYR A 352 -8.04 24.17 -7.60
N THR A 353 -6.81 24.66 -7.79
CA THR A 353 -6.60 26.04 -8.20
C THR A 353 -7.10 26.26 -9.64
N ALA A 354 -7.20 27.51 -10.07
CA ALA A 354 -7.53 27.84 -11.47
C ALA A 354 -6.54 27.24 -12.50
N GLN A 355 -5.33 26.87 -12.05
CA GLN A 355 -4.30 26.21 -12.86
C GLN A 355 -4.42 24.68 -12.85
N GLY A 356 -5.36 24.11 -12.06
CA GLY A 356 -5.53 22.67 -11.89
C GLY A 356 -4.58 22.04 -10.86
N GLU A 357 -3.92 22.85 -10.02
CA GLU A 357 -2.99 22.34 -9.01
C GLU A 357 -3.72 22.03 -7.69
N TYR A 358 -3.34 20.95 -7.02
CA TYR A 358 -3.80 20.63 -5.66
C TYR A 358 -2.84 21.23 -4.64
N ARG A 359 -3.26 22.30 -3.95
CA ARG A 359 -2.42 23.08 -3.02
C ARG A 359 -3.11 23.34 -1.70
N ILE A 360 -2.31 23.48 -0.66
CA ILE A 360 -2.72 23.75 0.73
C ILE A 360 -2.19 25.09 1.28
N ASP A 361 -1.44 25.81 0.45
CA ASP A 361 -0.83 27.08 0.79
C ASP A 361 -1.79 28.25 0.60
N HIS A 362 -1.27 29.48 0.56
CA HIS A 362 -2.09 30.68 0.36
C HIS A 362 -2.85 30.70 -0.98
N MET A 363 -2.46 29.86 -1.95
CA MET A 363 -3.17 29.71 -3.23
C MET A 363 -4.24 28.62 -3.19
N ALA A 364 -4.43 27.94 -2.06
CA ALA A 364 -5.47 26.93 -1.90
C ALA A 364 -6.86 27.52 -2.17
N PRO A 365 -7.73 26.81 -2.92
CA PRO A 365 -9.05 27.31 -3.24
C PRO A 365 -9.91 27.43 -1.97
N PRO A 366 -10.89 28.35 -1.95
CA PRO A 366 -11.72 28.59 -0.79
C PRO A 366 -12.54 27.37 -0.38
N ALA A 367 -12.89 26.47 -1.30
CA ALA A 367 -13.56 25.21 -0.97
C ALA A 367 -12.66 24.28 -0.13
N MET A 368 -11.37 24.18 -0.49
CA MET A 368 -10.38 23.40 0.27
C MET A 368 -10.20 23.96 1.68
N VAL A 369 -9.94 25.27 1.79
CA VAL A 369 -9.71 25.94 3.08
C VAL A 369 -10.94 25.89 4.00
N ASN A 370 -12.15 25.91 3.43
CA ASN A 370 -13.39 25.85 4.20
C ASN A 370 -13.86 24.42 4.52
N SER A 371 -13.25 23.41 3.91
CA SER A 371 -13.58 22.01 4.15
C SER A 371 -13.35 21.61 5.61
N LEU A 372 -14.17 20.69 6.11
CA LEU A 372 -14.03 20.17 7.47
C LEU A 372 -12.66 19.52 7.64
N MET A 373 -12.23 18.70 6.68
CA MET A 373 -10.93 18.01 6.72
C MET A 373 -9.77 18.99 6.88
N TYR A 374 -9.68 20.03 6.04
CA TYR A 374 -8.63 21.04 6.17
C TYR A 374 -8.64 21.72 7.54
N LYS A 375 -9.83 22.12 8.02
CA LYS A 375 -9.96 22.80 9.31
C LYS A 375 -9.58 21.91 10.49
N MET A 376 -9.95 20.63 10.46
CA MET A 376 -9.58 19.67 11.51
C MET A 376 -8.07 19.40 11.46
N SER A 377 -7.51 19.01 10.31
CA SER A 377 -6.08 18.67 10.20
C SER A 377 -5.17 19.82 10.63
N TYR A 378 -5.49 21.06 10.24
CA TYR A 378 -4.65 22.24 10.52
C TYR A 378 -5.05 23.07 11.75
N TYR A 379 -5.99 22.60 12.57
CA TYR A 379 -6.38 23.31 13.77
C TYR A 379 -5.17 23.56 14.69
N ARG A 380 -4.86 24.83 14.98
CA ARG A 380 -3.70 25.30 15.77
C ARG A 380 -2.31 24.91 15.23
N PHE A 381 -2.22 24.44 13.98
CA PHE A 381 -0.94 24.04 13.38
C PHE A 381 -0.01 25.24 13.11
N ALA A 382 -0.56 26.44 12.93
CA ALA A 382 0.24 27.65 12.78
C ALA A 382 1.08 28.02 14.01
N GLU A 383 0.68 27.56 15.21
CA GLU A 383 1.40 27.80 16.45
C GLU A 383 2.59 26.83 16.61
N ALA A 384 2.58 25.72 15.87
CA ALA A 384 3.65 24.72 15.90
C ALA A 384 4.84 25.18 15.04
N ALA A 385 5.90 25.65 15.71
CA ALA A 385 7.20 25.92 15.10
C ALA A 385 8.11 24.69 15.27
N ILE A 386 8.13 23.82 14.27
CA ILE A 386 8.82 22.51 14.33
C ILE A 386 10.33 22.67 14.13
N ASP A 387 10.73 23.55 13.21
CA ASP A 387 12.15 23.85 12.93
C ASP A 387 12.37 25.35 13.04
N PRO A 388 13.35 25.83 13.82
CA PRO A 388 13.70 27.25 13.88
C PRO A 388 14.04 27.88 12.52
N ARG A 389 14.41 27.07 11.52
CA ARG A 389 14.75 27.51 10.16
C ARG A 389 13.55 27.61 9.22
N MET A 390 12.41 27.00 9.58
CA MET A 390 11.22 26.98 8.74
C MET A 390 10.15 27.93 9.26
N PRO A 391 9.27 28.46 8.38
CA PRO A 391 8.12 29.26 8.79
C PRO A 391 7.22 28.49 9.77
N ALA A 392 6.55 29.22 10.66
CA ALA A 392 5.55 28.62 11.55
C ALA A 392 4.35 28.10 10.73
N GLY A 393 3.89 26.88 11.04
CA GLY A 393 2.85 26.20 10.24
C GLY A 393 3.36 25.60 8.93
N PHE A 394 4.61 25.15 8.88
CA PHE A 394 5.16 24.47 7.70
C PHE A 394 4.79 22.98 7.70
N ASP A 395 4.16 22.51 6.62
CA ASP A 395 3.78 21.11 6.44
C ASP A 395 4.93 20.31 5.80
N ARG A 396 5.48 19.34 6.53
CA ARG A 396 6.59 18.49 6.06
C ARG A 396 6.19 17.43 5.05
N ALA A 397 4.93 16.96 5.07
CA ALA A 397 4.47 15.95 4.14
C ALA A 397 4.32 16.53 2.72
N ARG A 398 3.97 17.82 2.63
CA ARG A 398 3.71 18.52 1.35
C ARG A 398 4.73 19.62 1.02
N ASN A 399 5.68 19.89 1.91
CA ASN A 399 6.73 20.89 1.76
C ASN A 399 6.20 22.30 1.42
N SER A 400 5.15 22.73 2.12
CA SER A 400 4.54 24.03 1.90
C SER A 400 4.04 24.67 3.20
N GLU A 401 4.07 25.99 3.27
CA GLU A 401 3.46 26.76 4.36
C GLU A 401 1.93 26.79 4.21
N ILE A 402 1.20 26.62 5.31
CA ILE A 402 -0.27 26.64 5.30
C ILE A 402 -0.85 27.99 4.87
N GLY A 403 -1.94 27.95 4.10
CA GLY A 403 -2.59 29.17 3.61
C GLY A 403 -3.31 29.97 4.70
N VAL A 404 -3.96 29.29 5.64
CA VAL A 404 -4.73 29.89 6.73
C VAL A 404 -4.18 29.47 8.08
N LYS A 405 -3.71 30.45 8.83
CA LYS A 405 -3.05 30.23 10.12
C LYS A 405 -4.03 30.15 11.30
N ASN A 406 -5.06 31.00 11.30
CA ASN A 406 -6.01 31.10 12.40
C ASN A 406 -7.31 30.37 12.06
N ILE A 407 -7.38 29.09 12.40
CA ILE A 407 -8.57 28.26 12.20
C ILE A 407 -9.30 28.12 13.54
N GLN A 408 -10.60 28.42 13.53
CA GLN A 408 -11.49 28.20 14.68
C GLN A 408 -12.58 27.19 14.31
N LEU A 409 -12.80 26.22 15.20
CA LEU A 409 -13.87 25.23 15.08
C LEU A 409 -15.05 25.67 15.94
N THR A 410 -16.23 25.73 15.34
CA THR A 410 -17.47 26.17 15.99
C THR A 410 -18.21 25.00 16.63
N HIS A 411 -18.41 23.93 15.87
CA HIS A 411 -19.20 22.75 16.20
C HIS A 411 -18.36 21.56 16.69
N LEU A 412 -17.04 21.63 16.53
CA LEU A 412 -16.10 20.61 16.99
C LEU A 412 -15.21 21.17 18.11
N GLU A 413 -14.76 20.29 19.00
CA GLU A 413 -13.70 20.56 19.97
C GLU A 413 -12.59 19.51 19.86
N GLU A 414 -11.34 19.93 20.02
CA GLU A 414 -10.20 19.02 20.07
C GLU A 414 -10.25 18.23 21.37
N ALA A 415 -10.33 16.90 21.27
CA ALA A 415 -10.43 16.01 22.43
C ALA A 415 -9.08 15.36 22.76
N PHE A 416 -8.34 14.95 21.73
CA PHE A 416 -7.01 14.35 21.85
C PHE A 416 -6.19 14.60 20.58
N THR A 417 -4.89 14.82 20.75
CA THR A 417 -3.89 14.88 19.66
C THR A 417 -2.67 14.13 20.15
N SER A 418 -2.17 13.18 19.36
CA SER A 418 -1.03 12.32 19.70
C SER A 418 0.29 13.11 19.80
N GLU A 419 1.33 12.50 20.37
CA GLU A 419 2.63 13.16 20.61
C GLU A 419 3.22 13.83 19.35
N HIS A 420 3.23 13.13 18.22
CA HIS A 420 3.77 13.61 16.95
C HIS A 420 2.70 14.17 16.01
N TRP A 421 1.49 14.41 16.55
CA TRP A 421 0.32 14.95 15.85
C TRP A 421 -0.15 14.08 14.67
N ILE A 422 0.18 12.79 14.67
CA ILE A 422 -0.22 11.84 13.62
C ILE A 422 -1.71 11.56 13.69
N VAL A 423 -2.26 11.36 14.90
CA VAL A 423 -3.69 11.08 15.08
C VAL A 423 -4.32 12.21 15.86
N ARG A 424 -5.44 12.74 15.34
CA ARG A 424 -6.22 13.78 16.01
C ARG A 424 -7.66 13.33 16.15
N ILE A 425 -8.18 13.48 17.35
CA ILE A 425 -9.54 13.09 17.71
C ILE A 425 -10.30 14.35 18.13
N TYR A 426 -11.39 14.62 17.42
CA TYR A 426 -12.31 15.71 17.71
C TYR A 426 -13.59 15.16 18.30
N LYS A 427 -14.18 15.90 19.22
CA LYS A 427 -15.51 15.63 19.77
C LYS A 427 -16.53 16.55 19.12
N VAL A 428 -17.66 15.98 18.72
CA VAL A 428 -18.79 16.71 18.17
C VAL A 428 -19.55 17.37 19.32
N LYS A 429 -19.68 18.70 19.27
CA LYS A 429 -20.43 19.44 20.30
C LYS A 429 -21.91 19.15 20.17
N LYS A 430 -22.60 19.19 21.30
CA LYS A 430 -24.06 19.14 21.32
C LYS A 430 -24.65 20.40 20.64
N PRO A 431 -25.86 20.31 20.07
CA PRO A 431 -26.55 21.47 19.52
C PRO A 431 -26.60 22.63 20.50
N VAL A 432 -26.52 23.85 19.98
CA VAL A 432 -26.52 25.06 20.81
C VAL A 432 -27.82 25.12 21.61
N ASN A 433 -27.71 25.30 22.92
CA ASN A 433 -28.86 25.34 23.83
C ASN A 433 -29.88 26.44 23.47
N ARG A 434 -29.43 27.53 22.83
CA ARG A 434 -30.29 28.64 22.37
C ARG A 434 -29.76 29.22 21.07
N LEU A 435 -30.66 29.57 20.16
CA LEU A 435 -30.31 30.30 18.94
C LEU A 435 -29.93 31.74 19.29
N ILE A 436 -28.77 32.18 18.80
CA ILE A 436 -28.36 33.58 18.91
C ILE A 436 -29.05 34.36 17.79
N VAL A 437 -29.81 35.39 18.14
CA VAL A 437 -30.44 36.28 17.16
C VAL A 437 -29.36 37.23 16.63
N GLU A 438 -28.92 37.03 15.39
CA GLU A 438 -28.02 37.96 14.71
C GLU A 438 -28.80 39.22 14.30
N GLY A 439 -28.42 40.37 14.88
CA GLY A 439 -28.86 41.69 14.43
C GLY A 439 -30.08 42.27 15.15
N THR A 440 -29.84 43.09 16.18
CA THR A 440 -30.74 44.23 16.52
C THR A 440 -29.88 45.44 16.92
N GLY A 441 -29.22 46.03 15.92
CA GLY A 441 -28.40 47.23 16.07
C GLY A 441 -29.18 48.52 15.85
N SER A 442 -30.19 48.82 16.67
CA SER A 442 -30.74 50.19 16.72
C SER A 442 -29.98 51.00 17.78
N GLY A 443 -29.02 51.82 17.34
CA GLY A 443 -28.63 53.09 17.98
C GLY A 443 -28.35 53.12 19.49
N LYS A 444 -27.83 52.04 20.10
CA LYS A 444 -27.50 52.05 21.54
C LYS A 444 -26.11 52.67 21.77
N ARG A 445 -26.05 53.80 22.48
CA ARG A 445 -24.81 54.33 23.09
C ARG A 445 -24.21 53.25 24.01
N ARG A 446 -23.15 52.57 23.57
CA ARG A 446 -22.39 51.63 24.42
C ARG A 446 -21.75 52.42 25.56
N ARG A 447 -22.14 52.12 26.80
CA ARG A 447 -21.49 52.67 28.00
C ARG A 447 -20.19 51.90 28.24
N ALA A 448 -19.10 52.61 28.51
CA ALA A 448 -17.84 52.00 28.89
C ALA A 448 -17.97 51.24 30.22
N SER A 449 -17.32 50.07 30.33
CA SER A 449 -17.24 49.33 31.59
C SER A 449 -16.45 50.15 32.61
N ARG A 450 -17.05 50.42 33.77
CA ARG A 450 -16.36 51.02 34.93
C ARG A 450 -15.99 49.98 36.00
N LYS A 451 -16.17 48.69 35.70
CA LYS A 451 -15.84 47.62 36.63
C LYS A 451 -14.33 47.39 36.63
N SER A 452 -13.73 47.39 37.82
CA SER A 452 -12.35 46.95 38.05
C SER A 452 -12.35 45.71 38.96
N SER A 453 -11.19 45.10 39.17
CA SER A 453 -11.05 43.99 40.13
C SER A 453 -11.50 44.41 41.54
N TYR A 454 -11.28 45.69 41.88
CA TYR A 454 -11.60 46.29 43.18
C TYR A 454 -13.03 46.84 43.28
N ASP A 455 -13.60 47.36 42.18
CA ASP A 455 -14.98 47.85 42.15
C ASP A 455 -15.81 47.09 41.11
N ARG A 456 -16.63 46.16 41.60
CA ARG A 456 -17.54 45.35 40.78
C ARG A 456 -18.95 45.93 40.70
N ARG A 457 -19.21 47.13 41.24
CA ARG A 457 -20.55 47.72 41.30
C ARG A 457 -21.08 48.06 39.90
N GLY A 458 -22.30 47.61 39.62
CA GLY A 458 -23.01 47.91 38.38
C GLY A 458 -23.57 49.34 38.37
N LEU A 459 -23.70 49.90 37.17
CA LEU A 459 -24.44 51.14 36.92
C LEU A 459 -25.90 50.80 36.62
N VAL A 460 -26.82 51.24 37.47
CA VAL A 460 -28.27 51.15 37.23
C VAL A 460 -28.71 52.49 36.62
N GLY A 461 -29.48 52.45 35.53
CA GLY A 461 -29.84 53.63 34.73
C GLY A 461 -30.66 54.69 35.48
N SER A 462 -31.46 54.28 36.46
CA SER A 462 -32.17 55.14 37.40
C SER A 462 -31.71 54.78 38.82
N ARG A 463 -30.80 55.56 39.39
CA ARG A 463 -30.56 55.53 40.84
C ARG A 463 -31.26 56.73 41.46
N SER A 464 -32.21 56.47 42.34
CA SER A 464 -32.73 57.49 43.26
C SER A 464 -31.54 58.08 44.03
N LYS A 465 -31.33 59.40 43.96
CA LYS A 465 -30.29 60.07 44.74
C LYS A 465 -30.56 59.81 46.21
N ILE A 466 -29.62 59.19 46.92
CA ILE A 466 -29.67 59.07 48.37
C ILE A 466 -29.46 60.47 48.93
N VAL A 467 -30.55 61.15 49.29
CA VAL A 467 -30.50 62.42 50.01
C VAL A 467 -30.29 62.08 51.48
N LYS A 468 -29.10 62.39 52.02
CA LYS A 468 -28.85 62.28 53.47
C LYS A 468 -29.65 63.40 54.16
N GLY A 469 -30.62 63.04 54.99
CA GLY A 469 -31.33 64.00 55.83
C GLY A 469 -30.37 64.65 56.83
N VAL A 470 -30.39 65.98 56.92
CA VAL A 470 -29.68 66.73 57.96
C VAL A 470 -30.55 66.71 59.22
N ARG A 471 -29.99 66.29 60.36
CA ARG A 471 -30.69 66.32 61.65
C ARG A 471 -30.85 67.80 62.06
N PRO A 472 -32.07 68.31 62.30
CA PRO A 472 -32.24 69.69 62.72
C PRO A 472 -31.55 69.93 64.07
N PRO A 473 -30.92 71.10 64.29
CA PRO A 473 -30.28 71.42 65.56
C PRO A 473 -31.33 71.42 66.68
N THR A 474 -31.01 70.74 67.78
CA THR A 474 -31.79 70.78 69.02
C THR A 474 -31.89 72.22 69.51
N SER A 475 -33.09 72.79 69.48
CA SER A 475 -33.40 74.04 70.15
C SER A 475 -33.23 73.85 71.65
N THR A 476 -32.22 74.49 72.23
CA THR A 476 -32.14 74.71 73.68
C THR A 476 -33.30 75.63 74.08
N VAL A 477 -34.19 75.13 74.94
CA VAL A 477 -35.11 75.95 75.72
C VAL A 477 -34.62 75.94 77.15
#